data_AF-A0A8J2U207-F1
#
_entry.id   AF-A0A8J2U207-F1
#
_cell.length_a   1.000
_cell.length_b   1.000
_cell.length_c   1.000
_cell.angle_alpha   90.00
_cell.angle_beta   90.00
_cell.angle_gamma   90.00
#
_symmetry.space_group_name_H-M   'P 1'
#
loop_
_entity.id
_entity.type
_entity.pdbx_description
1 polymer ?
#
loop_
_entity_poly.entity_id
_entity_poly.type
_entity_poly.pdbx_seq_one_letter_code
_entity_poly.pdbx_strand_id
1 'polypeptide(L)'
;MLKTKEKVAYGLGDTASNFIFAIVMSFITYFYTDVFGISAAVVGTMFLVVRIIDAVTDPLMGAFADKTETRWGRYRPYLVWLAVPFALISVLAFTTPDLSPTNKVLYAYVTYILLMLAYTAINIPYSALGGVLTEDPKERVSVQSYRFVFGMIGGFIVTSLTLPLVEFFGNGDEAKGFQYTMAVMSAVGIVLFLLCFAGTKERVSPPKDQQINFHTAMRSLWQNDQWRILCVAAILLLTGMVIRGTLAIYYVKNYLDVSSVMHYLDYGFIKLFVGDSYVGLSEAEALEKMVPMLITVFLTIGMVGNIIGSFIAQHVTKRIDKVKAYVGLQFIAAIICGVSFFVAPEQVETAIFMNFIYCFFLQMATPMLWAKMADTIDYGHLKTGMRVTGLVYSTVVFFIKLGVALGGAIAAWLLAYYGYNADLTTQATETVDGILFTFTVWPAISCLIVAFVMRWYKLNDKKVEEVHQQLQAGTC
;
A
#
# COMPACT_ATOMS: atom_id res chain seq x y z
N MET A 1 19.56 19.91 -1.01
CA MET A 1 18.35 19.71 -0.18
C MET A 1 17.11 20.04 -1.01
N LEU A 2 16.07 19.19 -0.98
CA LEU A 2 14.84 19.42 -1.73
C LEU A 2 13.93 20.39 -0.98
N LYS A 3 13.28 21.30 -1.72
CA LYS A 3 12.30 22.23 -1.13
C LYS A 3 11.03 21.46 -0.76
N THR A 4 10.35 21.87 0.32
CA THR A 4 9.07 21.26 0.75
C THR A 4 8.05 21.21 -0.38
N LYS A 5 7.96 22.25 -1.22
CA LYS A 5 7.07 22.27 -2.39
C LYS A 5 7.29 21.12 -3.37
N GLU A 6 8.53 20.68 -3.56
CA GLU A 6 8.86 19.59 -4.48
C GLU A 6 8.52 18.23 -3.85
N LYS A 7 8.66 18.09 -2.53
CA LYS A 7 8.24 16.90 -1.77
C LYS A 7 6.71 16.74 -1.78
N VAL A 8 5.99 17.86 -1.60
CA VAL A 8 4.53 17.92 -1.75
C VAL A 8 4.13 17.55 -3.18
N ALA A 9 4.74 18.16 -4.20
CA ALA A 9 4.45 17.84 -5.59
C ALA A 9 4.65 16.35 -5.90
N TYR A 10 5.74 15.74 -5.42
CA TYR A 10 5.95 14.31 -5.54
C TYR A 10 4.82 13.51 -4.85
N GLY A 11 4.41 13.90 -3.65
CA GLY A 11 3.31 13.25 -2.93
C GLY A 11 1.95 13.33 -3.63
N LEU A 12 1.67 14.42 -4.35
CA LEU A 12 0.44 14.56 -5.16
C LEU A 12 0.32 13.47 -6.24
N GLY A 13 1.44 12.97 -6.77
CA GLY A 13 1.42 11.85 -7.71
C GLY A 13 0.90 10.55 -7.09
N ASP A 14 1.21 10.28 -5.82
CA ASP A 14 0.69 9.10 -5.10
C ASP A 14 -0.81 9.28 -4.81
N THR A 15 -1.23 10.51 -4.48
CA THR A 15 -2.64 10.85 -4.31
C THR A 15 -3.41 10.59 -5.61
N ALA A 16 -2.88 11.02 -6.76
CA ALA A 16 -3.47 10.81 -8.07
C ALA A 16 -3.66 9.33 -8.40
N SER A 17 -2.64 8.50 -8.14
CA SER A 17 -2.74 7.05 -8.28
C SER A 17 -3.82 6.46 -7.36
N ASN A 18 -3.88 6.90 -6.09
CA ASN A 18 -4.86 6.41 -5.11
C ASN A 18 -6.30 6.80 -5.46
N PHE A 19 -6.53 7.93 -6.13
CA PHE A 19 -7.89 8.36 -6.56
C PHE A 19 -8.61 7.34 -7.43
N ILE A 20 -7.86 6.61 -8.25
CA ILE A 20 -8.41 5.54 -9.09
C ILE A 20 -8.22 4.19 -8.40
N PHE A 21 -7.01 3.92 -7.88
CA PHE A 21 -6.68 2.60 -7.33
C PHE A 21 -7.50 2.24 -6.09
N ALA A 22 -7.81 3.18 -5.20
CA ALA A 22 -8.62 2.90 -4.02
C ALA A 22 -10.08 2.56 -4.40
N ILE A 23 -10.67 3.21 -5.42
CA ILE A 23 -12.00 2.84 -5.92
C ILE A 23 -11.97 1.42 -6.48
N VAL A 24 -10.95 1.10 -7.29
CA VAL A 24 -10.79 -0.23 -7.86
C VAL A 24 -10.70 -1.28 -6.75
N MET A 25 -9.84 -1.07 -5.75
CA MET A 25 -9.66 -2.04 -4.67
C MET A 25 -10.90 -2.22 -3.78
N SER A 26 -11.70 -1.17 -3.58
CA SER A 26 -12.84 -1.20 -2.67
C SER A 26 -14.17 -1.58 -3.34
N PHE A 27 -14.39 -1.17 -4.59
CA PHE A 27 -15.73 -1.21 -5.20
C PHE A 27 -15.80 -2.00 -6.51
N ILE A 28 -14.69 -2.37 -7.15
CA ILE A 28 -14.77 -2.96 -8.50
C ILE A 28 -15.44 -4.34 -8.53
N THR A 29 -15.29 -5.13 -7.46
CA THR A 29 -15.99 -6.42 -7.31
C THR A 29 -17.49 -6.19 -7.32
N TYR A 30 -17.97 -5.34 -6.41
CA TYR A 30 -19.38 -4.96 -6.28
C TYR A 30 -19.94 -4.37 -7.57
N PHE A 31 -19.21 -3.44 -8.19
CA PHE A 31 -19.61 -2.85 -9.47
C PHE A 31 -19.80 -3.91 -10.56
N TYR A 32 -18.89 -4.90 -10.67
CA TYR A 32 -19.06 -5.95 -11.67
C TYR A 32 -20.16 -6.95 -11.34
N THR A 33 -20.37 -7.28 -10.07
CA THR A 33 -21.38 -8.27 -9.67
C THR A 33 -22.78 -7.68 -9.64
N ASP A 34 -22.98 -6.60 -8.89
CA ASP A 34 -24.29 -6.07 -8.52
C ASP A 34 -24.78 -5.04 -9.53
N VAL A 35 -23.87 -4.21 -10.07
CA VAL A 35 -24.22 -3.13 -10.99
C VAL A 35 -24.17 -3.61 -12.45
N PHE A 36 -23.09 -4.27 -12.87
CA PHE A 36 -22.93 -4.70 -14.27
C PHE A 36 -23.58 -6.07 -14.57
N GLY A 37 -23.72 -6.92 -13.55
CA GLY A 37 -24.40 -8.21 -13.62
C GLY A 37 -23.53 -9.38 -14.09
N ILE A 38 -22.24 -9.39 -13.72
CA ILE A 38 -21.30 -10.50 -14.00
C ILE A 38 -21.23 -11.43 -12.78
N SER A 39 -21.18 -12.75 -12.99
CA SER A 39 -21.06 -13.68 -11.86
C SER A 39 -19.76 -13.49 -11.08
N ALA A 40 -19.84 -13.62 -9.76
CA ALA A 40 -18.68 -13.45 -8.87
C ALA A 40 -17.52 -14.42 -9.20
N ALA A 41 -17.83 -15.65 -9.63
CA ALA A 41 -16.81 -16.62 -10.04
C ALA A 41 -15.98 -16.11 -11.24
N VAL A 42 -16.64 -15.53 -12.25
CA VAL A 42 -15.97 -14.97 -13.43
C VAL A 42 -15.13 -13.74 -13.06
N VAL A 43 -15.64 -12.87 -12.18
CA VAL A 43 -14.91 -11.72 -11.65
C VAL A 43 -13.66 -12.17 -10.88
N GLY A 44 -13.78 -13.19 -10.03
CA GLY A 44 -12.64 -13.76 -9.30
C GLY A 44 -11.56 -14.31 -10.22
N THR A 45 -11.94 -15.06 -11.27
CA THR A 45 -10.99 -15.54 -12.29
C THR A 45 -10.32 -14.38 -13.03
N MET A 46 -11.06 -13.32 -13.34
CA MET A 46 -10.53 -12.12 -14.01
C MET A 46 -9.43 -11.47 -13.18
N PHE A 47 -9.64 -11.32 -11.87
CA PHE A 47 -8.64 -10.75 -10.98
C PHE A 47 -7.36 -11.60 -10.93
N LEU A 48 -7.49 -12.93 -10.91
CA LEU A 48 -6.33 -13.82 -10.94
C LEU A 48 -5.52 -13.66 -12.24
N VAL A 49 -6.20 -13.64 -13.40
CA VAL A 49 -5.56 -13.44 -14.70
C VAL A 49 -4.80 -12.12 -14.73
N VAL A 50 -5.42 -11.05 -14.26
CA VAL A 50 -4.83 -9.70 -14.24
C VAL A 50 -3.62 -9.64 -13.29
N ARG A 51 -3.67 -10.33 -12.14
CA ARG A 51 -2.51 -10.44 -11.24
C ARG A 51 -1.32 -11.16 -11.90
N ILE A 52 -1.56 -12.18 -12.72
CA ILE A 52 -0.50 -12.86 -13.49
C ILE A 52 0.08 -11.92 -14.55
N ILE A 53 -0.75 -11.13 -15.22
CA ILE A 53 -0.30 -10.11 -16.17
C ILE A 53 0.60 -9.09 -15.46
N ASP A 54 0.14 -8.53 -14.33
CA ASP A 54 0.89 -7.56 -13.52
C ASP A 54 2.28 -8.08 -13.12
N ALA A 55 2.38 -9.37 -12.78
CA ALA A 55 3.64 -10.01 -12.39
C ALA A 55 4.71 -9.95 -13.50
N VAL A 56 4.28 -9.93 -14.76
CA VAL A 56 5.16 -9.84 -15.93
C VAL A 56 5.34 -8.39 -16.37
N THR A 57 4.26 -7.60 -16.39
CA THR A 57 4.27 -6.25 -16.95
C THR A 57 4.97 -5.25 -16.05
N ASP A 58 4.95 -5.42 -14.73
CA ASP A 58 5.63 -4.50 -13.81
C ASP A 58 7.16 -4.45 -14.06
N PRO A 59 7.92 -5.57 -14.04
CA PRO A 59 9.35 -5.55 -14.37
C PRO A 59 9.65 -5.04 -15.78
N LEU A 60 8.83 -5.42 -16.78
CA LEU A 60 9.01 -4.97 -18.16
C LEU A 60 8.86 -3.46 -18.28
N MET A 61 7.84 -2.89 -17.61
CA MET A 61 7.60 -1.46 -17.57
C MET A 61 8.75 -0.72 -16.88
N GLY A 62 9.30 -1.28 -15.81
CA GLY A 62 10.49 -0.74 -15.15
C GLY A 62 11.70 -0.67 -16.08
N ALA A 63 11.97 -1.74 -16.82
CA ALA A 63 13.04 -1.77 -17.82
C ALA A 63 12.79 -0.81 -18.99
N PHE A 64 11.53 -0.66 -19.41
CA PHE A 64 11.15 0.27 -20.48
C PHE A 64 11.33 1.73 -20.05
N ALA A 65 10.92 2.07 -18.83
CA ALA A 65 11.15 3.40 -18.25
C ALA A 65 12.65 3.73 -18.15
N ASP A 66 13.49 2.76 -17.80
CA ASP A 66 14.95 2.95 -17.76
C ASP A 66 15.56 3.29 -19.12
N LYS A 67 14.97 2.80 -20.22
CA LYS A 67 15.41 3.11 -21.60
C LYS A 67 14.90 4.44 -22.13
N THR A 68 13.95 5.07 -21.44
CA THR A 68 13.28 6.27 -21.93
C THR A 68 14.24 7.45 -21.84
N GLU A 69 14.43 8.16 -22.95
CA GLU A 69 15.26 9.37 -22.99
C GLU A 69 14.47 10.51 -23.61
N THR A 70 14.18 11.54 -22.81
CA THR A 70 13.48 12.73 -23.28
C THR A 70 14.07 13.99 -22.66
N ARG A 71 13.72 15.15 -23.22
CA ARG A 71 14.04 16.46 -22.64
C ARG A 71 13.49 16.69 -21.22
N TRP A 72 12.50 15.90 -20.78
CA TRP A 72 11.87 16.03 -19.47
C TRP A 72 12.41 15.05 -18.42
N GLY A 73 13.33 14.17 -18.81
CA GLY A 73 13.84 13.06 -17.99
C GLY A 73 13.34 11.70 -18.51
N ARG A 74 13.54 10.66 -17.69
CA ARG A 74 13.17 9.27 -18.01
C ARG A 74 11.79 8.92 -17.46
N TYR A 75 11.46 9.33 -16.24
CA TYR A 75 10.26 8.89 -15.52
C TYR A 75 9.13 9.91 -15.53
N ARG A 76 9.47 11.20 -15.49
CA ARG A 76 8.49 12.30 -15.53
C ARG A 76 7.56 12.31 -16.75
N PRO A 77 8.00 11.98 -17.99
CA PRO A 77 7.13 12.03 -19.16
C PRO A 77 5.89 11.16 -19.05
N TYR A 78 5.99 10.01 -18.37
CA TYR A 78 4.88 9.08 -18.15
C TYR A 78 3.70 9.71 -17.41
N LEU A 79 3.97 10.65 -16.50
CA LEU A 79 2.92 11.40 -15.79
C LEU A 79 2.08 12.26 -16.73
N VAL A 80 2.64 12.75 -17.83
CA VAL A 80 1.93 13.59 -18.80
C VAL A 80 1.33 12.75 -19.91
N TRP A 81 2.10 11.80 -20.44
CA TRP A 81 1.67 10.95 -21.54
C TRP A 81 0.51 10.05 -21.17
N LEU A 82 0.48 9.54 -19.93
CA LEU A 82 -0.48 8.53 -19.51
C LEU A 82 -1.56 9.05 -18.57
N ALA A 83 -1.49 10.27 -18.02
CA ALA A 83 -2.53 10.77 -17.12
C ALA A 83 -3.92 10.75 -17.77
N VAL A 84 -4.05 11.26 -19.00
CA VAL A 84 -5.34 11.27 -19.71
C VAL A 84 -5.75 9.87 -20.16
N PRO A 85 -4.90 9.06 -20.82
CA PRO A 85 -5.25 7.67 -21.14
C PRO A 85 -5.70 6.86 -19.93
N PHE A 86 -4.99 6.97 -18.80
CA PHE A 86 -5.32 6.27 -17.57
C PHE A 86 -6.70 6.68 -17.02
N ALA A 87 -6.99 7.99 -17.02
CA ALA A 87 -8.28 8.52 -16.62
C ALA A 87 -9.44 8.13 -17.55
N LEU A 88 -9.21 8.02 -18.86
CA LEU A 88 -10.26 7.57 -19.79
C LEU A 88 -10.53 6.08 -19.62
N ILE A 89 -9.47 5.27 -19.50
CA ILE A 89 -9.59 3.82 -19.31
C ILE A 89 -10.26 3.49 -17.97
N SER A 90 -9.99 4.25 -16.89
CA SER A 90 -10.68 4.06 -15.61
C SER A 90 -12.18 4.32 -15.73
N VAL A 91 -12.61 5.36 -16.46
CA VAL A 91 -14.02 5.61 -16.73
C VAL A 91 -14.63 4.48 -17.57
N LEU A 92 -13.92 4.00 -18.59
CA LEU A 92 -14.38 2.88 -19.42
C LEU A 92 -14.59 1.60 -18.59
N ALA A 93 -13.71 1.31 -17.63
CA ALA A 93 -13.85 0.16 -16.73
C ALA A 93 -15.11 0.25 -15.84
N PHE A 94 -15.54 1.46 -15.50
CA PHE A 94 -16.76 1.74 -14.74
C PHE A 94 -17.94 2.15 -15.63
N THR A 95 -17.94 1.78 -16.91
CA THR A 95 -19.05 1.99 -17.84
C THR A 95 -19.78 0.68 -18.09
N THR A 96 -21.12 0.72 -18.11
CA THR A 96 -21.99 -0.45 -18.31
C THR A 96 -22.68 -0.42 -19.68
N PRO A 97 -21.97 -0.70 -20.80
CA PRO A 97 -22.61 -0.74 -22.10
C PRO A 97 -23.67 -1.84 -22.16
N ASP A 98 -24.78 -1.58 -22.86
CA ASP A 98 -25.83 -2.57 -23.08
C ASP A 98 -25.35 -3.63 -24.08
N LEU A 99 -24.90 -4.76 -23.54
CA LEU A 99 -24.29 -5.86 -24.27
C LEU A 99 -24.91 -7.19 -23.83
N SER A 100 -24.83 -8.19 -24.70
CA SER A 100 -25.17 -9.57 -24.35
C SER A 100 -24.31 -10.06 -23.17
N PRO A 101 -24.77 -11.04 -22.36
CA PRO A 101 -24.04 -11.51 -21.18
C PRO A 101 -22.57 -11.90 -21.45
N THR A 102 -22.31 -12.61 -22.55
CA THR A 102 -20.94 -12.98 -22.98
C THR A 102 -20.09 -11.76 -23.31
N ASN A 103 -20.68 -10.76 -23.98
CA ASN A 103 -19.98 -9.54 -24.37
C ASN A 103 -19.73 -8.61 -23.18
N LYS A 104 -20.58 -8.62 -22.14
CA LYS A 104 -20.33 -7.92 -20.87
C LYS A 104 -19.07 -8.46 -20.20
N VAL A 105 -18.94 -9.78 -20.12
CA VAL A 105 -17.75 -10.43 -19.55
C VAL A 105 -16.50 -10.05 -20.34
N LEU A 106 -16.54 -10.15 -21.67
CA LEU A 106 -15.41 -9.78 -22.51
C LEU A 106 -15.03 -8.29 -22.33
N TYR A 107 -16.02 -7.40 -22.30
CA TYR A 107 -15.82 -5.97 -22.06
C TYR A 107 -15.12 -5.73 -20.73
N ALA A 108 -15.62 -6.31 -19.62
CA ALA A 108 -15.02 -6.17 -18.30
C ALA A 108 -13.58 -6.68 -18.23
N TYR A 109 -13.28 -7.82 -18.87
CA TYR A 109 -11.91 -8.34 -18.97
C TYR A 109 -10.99 -7.35 -19.69
N VAL A 110 -11.41 -6.85 -20.86
CA VAL A 110 -10.59 -5.95 -21.66
C VAL A 110 -10.36 -4.63 -20.94
N THR A 111 -11.41 -3.98 -20.42
CA THR A 111 -11.28 -2.67 -19.76
C THR A 111 -10.49 -2.79 -18.45
N TYR A 112 -10.67 -3.85 -17.68
CA TYR A 112 -9.93 -4.04 -16.44
C TYR A 112 -8.45 -4.38 -16.67
N ILE A 113 -8.14 -5.23 -17.66
CA ILE A 113 -6.73 -5.47 -18.06
C ILE A 113 -6.09 -4.17 -18.52
N LEU A 114 -6.75 -3.39 -19.40
CA LEU A 114 -6.24 -2.10 -19.86
C LEU A 114 -6.04 -1.12 -18.71
N LEU A 115 -6.96 -1.08 -17.75
CA LEU A 115 -6.85 -0.22 -16.57
C LEU A 115 -5.61 -0.57 -15.75
N MET A 116 -5.37 -1.85 -15.50
CA MET A 116 -4.22 -2.29 -14.72
C MET A 116 -2.90 -2.09 -15.47
N LEU A 117 -2.88 -2.29 -16.80
CA LEU A 117 -1.72 -1.95 -17.64
C LEU A 117 -1.42 -0.45 -17.60
N ALA A 118 -2.44 0.41 -17.71
CA ALA A 118 -2.29 1.86 -17.63
C ALA A 118 -1.80 2.29 -16.24
N TYR A 119 -2.32 1.68 -15.17
CA TYR A 119 -1.85 1.89 -13.81
C TYR A 119 -0.38 1.52 -13.65
N THR A 120 0.05 0.36 -14.15
CA THR A 120 1.47 -0.05 -14.15
C THR A 120 2.33 0.95 -14.94
N ALA A 121 1.87 1.35 -16.12
CA ALA A 121 2.61 2.22 -17.02
C ALA A 121 2.83 3.63 -16.46
N ILE A 122 1.95 4.15 -15.60
CA ILE A 122 2.15 5.42 -14.91
C ILE A 122 2.83 5.26 -13.54
N ASN A 123 2.44 4.26 -12.75
CA ASN A 123 2.79 4.17 -11.34
C ASN A 123 4.19 3.58 -11.09
N ILE A 124 4.67 2.71 -11.97
CA ILE A 124 6.05 2.19 -11.90
C ILE A 124 7.07 3.31 -12.16
N PRO A 125 6.99 4.08 -13.28
CA PRO A 125 7.85 5.24 -13.47
C PRO A 125 7.71 6.27 -12.35
N TYR A 126 6.48 6.57 -11.91
CA TYR A 126 6.24 7.47 -10.78
C TYR A 126 6.97 7.02 -9.50
N SER A 127 6.90 5.73 -9.16
CA SER A 127 7.60 5.19 -8.00
C SER A 127 9.12 5.29 -8.13
N ALA A 128 9.65 5.05 -9.34
CA ALA A 128 11.08 5.15 -9.64
C ALA A 128 11.59 6.60 -9.62
N LEU A 129 10.74 7.58 -9.96
CA LEU A 129 11.05 9.01 -9.93
C LEU A 129 11.61 9.42 -8.55
N GLY A 130 11.05 8.91 -7.46
CA GLY A 130 11.51 9.19 -6.10
C GLY A 130 12.99 8.84 -5.85
N GLY A 131 13.53 7.85 -6.57
CA GLY A 131 14.93 7.44 -6.50
C GLY A 131 15.90 8.32 -7.30
N VAL A 132 15.41 9.25 -8.11
CA VAL A 132 16.22 10.15 -8.96
C VAL A 132 15.98 11.63 -8.71
N LEU A 133 15.11 11.99 -7.75
CA LEU A 133 14.92 13.38 -7.32
C LEU A 133 16.13 13.94 -6.56
N THR A 134 16.87 13.09 -5.83
CA THR A 134 17.99 13.48 -4.97
C THR A 134 18.99 12.35 -4.75
N GLU A 135 20.27 12.71 -4.67
CA GLU A 135 21.36 11.80 -4.25
C GLU A 135 21.47 11.73 -2.72
N ASP A 136 21.05 12.78 -2.01
CA ASP A 136 21.12 12.82 -0.55
C ASP A 136 20.27 11.71 0.11
N PRO A 137 20.90 10.77 0.84
CA PRO A 137 20.21 9.63 1.45
C PRO A 137 19.16 10.02 2.49
N LYS A 138 19.34 11.12 3.22
CA LYS A 138 18.37 11.60 4.22
C LYS A 138 17.15 12.21 3.55
N GLU A 139 17.36 12.93 2.44
CA GLU A 139 16.28 13.51 1.66
C GLU A 139 15.41 12.44 0.99
N ARG A 140 15.96 11.28 0.63
CA ARG A 140 15.18 10.14 0.09
C ARG A 140 14.09 9.66 1.05
N VAL A 141 14.40 9.54 2.35
CA VAL A 141 13.40 9.15 3.35
C VAL A 141 12.32 10.22 3.46
N SER A 142 12.71 11.50 3.48
CA SER A 142 11.76 12.62 3.51
C SER A 142 10.82 12.60 2.31
N VAL A 143 11.33 12.42 1.10
CA VAL A 143 10.51 12.29 -0.12
C VAL A 143 9.49 11.15 0.00
N GLN A 144 9.90 9.97 0.48
CA GLN A 144 8.99 8.83 0.66
C GLN A 144 7.98 9.06 1.80
N SER A 145 8.35 9.77 2.88
CA SER A 145 7.42 10.15 3.94
C SER A 145 6.29 11.02 3.39
N TYR A 146 6.61 12.05 2.61
CA TYR A 146 5.59 12.89 1.96
C TYR A 146 4.73 12.07 1.02
N ARG A 147 5.33 11.20 0.20
CA ARG A 147 4.58 10.29 -0.69
C ARG A 147 3.51 9.51 0.05
N PHE A 148 3.88 8.76 1.08
CA PHE A 148 2.93 7.90 1.79
C PHE A 148 1.87 8.68 2.56
N VAL A 149 2.21 9.83 3.16
CA VAL A 149 1.22 10.70 3.83
C VAL A 149 0.16 11.14 2.82
N PHE A 150 0.58 11.65 1.66
CA PHE A 150 -0.32 12.13 0.63
C PHE A 150 -1.12 10.98 -0.02
N GLY A 151 -0.49 9.83 -0.28
CA GLY A 151 -1.17 8.63 -0.77
C GLY A 151 -2.26 8.14 0.17
N MET A 152 -1.99 8.11 1.48
CA MET A 152 -2.97 7.71 2.50
C MET A 152 -4.13 8.70 2.61
N ILE A 153 -3.85 10.01 2.58
CA ILE A 153 -4.89 11.03 2.53
C ILE A 153 -5.76 10.84 1.28
N GLY A 154 -5.13 10.58 0.12
CA GLY A 154 -5.85 10.30 -1.12
C GLY A 154 -6.75 9.08 -1.02
N GLY A 155 -6.24 7.97 -0.50
CA GLY A 155 -7.03 6.76 -0.26
C GLY A 155 -8.20 7.01 0.68
N PHE A 156 -7.99 7.76 1.78
CA PHE A 156 -9.05 8.10 2.74
C PHE A 156 -10.16 8.96 2.11
N ILE A 157 -9.80 9.96 1.31
CA ILE A 157 -10.75 10.80 0.58
C ILE A 157 -11.62 9.93 -0.33
N VAL A 158 -11.00 9.00 -1.06
CA VAL A 158 -11.73 8.10 -1.96
C VAL A 158 -12.67 7.20 -1.19
N THR A 159 -12.20 6.49 -0.17
CA THR A 159 -13.04 5.54 0.57
C THR A 159 -14.19 6.24 1.28
N SER A 160 -14.01 7.50 1.69
CA SER A 160 -15.04 8.28 2.38
C SER A 160 -16.04 8.95 1.43
N LEU A 161 -15.61 9.41 0.25
CA LEU A 161 -16.46 10.19 -0.66
C LEU A 161 -17.07 9.39 -1.82
N THR A 162 -16.59 8.17 -2.10
CA THR A 162 -17.06 7.42 -3.28
C THR A 162 -18.57 7.18 -3.24
N LEU A 163 -19.10 6.57 -2.17
CA LEU A 163 -20.55 6.27 -2.10
C LEU A 163 -21.43 7.54 -2.08
N PRO A 164 -21.12 8.59 -1.29
CA PRO A 164 -21.85 9.85 -1.38
C PRO A 164 -21.88 10.47 -2.78
N LEU A 165 -20.78 10.38 -3.53
CA LEU A 165 -20.73 10.89 -4.91
C LEU A 165 -21.49 9.99 -5.89
N VAL A 166 -21.47 8.67 -5.68
CA VAL A 166 -22.26 7.71 -6.46
C VAL A 166 -23.75 8.01 -6.30
N GLU A 167 -24.22 8.24 -5.08
CA GLU A 167 -25.61 8.60 -4.81
C GLU A 167 -25.97 9.95 -5.45
N PHE A 168 -25.12 10.96 -5.26
CA PHE A 168 -25.33 12.31 -5.80
C PHE A 168 -25.37 12.34 -7.33
N PHE A 169 -24.41 11.71 -8.01
CA PHE A 169 -24.35 11.71 -9.47
C PHE A 169 -25.27 10.68 -10.12
N GLY A 170 -25.55 9.58 -9.42
CA GLY A 170 -26.40 8.51 -9.91
C GLY A 170 -27.86 8.90 -9.96
N ASN A 171 -28.34 9.68 -8.99
CA ASN A 171 -29.74 10.09 -8.89
C ASN A 171 -30.71 8.89 -9.05
N GLY A 172 -30.38 7.78 -8.38
CA GLY A 172 -31.08 6.49 -8.48
C GLY A 172 -30.53 5.51 -9.52
N ASP A 173 -29.65 5.94 -10.44
CA ASP A 173 -28.93 5.08 -11.39
C ASP A 173 -27.48 4.87 -10.90
N GLU A 174 -27.28 3.77 -10.19
CA GLU A 174 -25.99 3.44 -9.57
C GLU A 174 -24.86 3.26 -10.61
N ALA A 175 -25.17 2.74 -11.80
CA ALA A 175 -24.19 2.57 -12.86
C ALA A 175 -23.63 3.92 -13.33
N LYS A 176 -24.51 4.89 -13.57
CA LYS A 176 -24.08 6.27 -13.87
C LYS A 176 -23.38 6.92 -12.68
N GLY A 177 -23.84 6.65 -11.46
CA GLY A 177 -23.22 7.15 -10.23
C GLY A 177 -21.74 6.76 -10.13
N PHE A 178 -21.42 5.47 -10.33
CA PHE A 178 -20.04 5.00 -10.35
C PHE A 178 -19.24 5.58 -11.53
N GLN A 179 -19.82 5.60 -12.74
CA GLN A 179 -19.16 6.13 -13.92
C GLN A 179 -18.76 7.60 -13.74
N TYR A 180 -19.68 8.45 -13.27
CA TYR A 180 -19.42 9.87 -13.06
C TYR A 180 -18.51 10.15 -11.87
N THR A 181 -18.64 9.37 -10.78
CA THR A 181 -17.71 9.45 -9.65
C THR A 181 -16.29 9.14 -10.10
N MET A 182 -16.10 8.07 -10.89
CA MET A 182 -14.81 7.73 -11.47
C MET A 182 -14.30 8.82 -12.41
N ALA A 183 -15.18 9.44 -13.21
CA ALA A 183 -14.79 10.55 -14.09
C ALA A 183 -14.29 11.77 -13.32
N VAL A 184 -14.98 12.17 -12.25
CA VAL A 184 -14.59 13.30 -11.38
C VAL A 184 -13.26 13.00 -10.68
N MET A 185 -13.13 11.83 -10.07
CA MET A 185 -11.89 11.43 -9.37
C MET A 185 -10.71 11.32 -10.34
N SER A 186 -10.94 10.81 -11.55
CA SER A 186 -9.92 10.71 -12.59
C SER A 186 -9.52 12.08 -13.14
N ALA A 187 -10.46 13.02 -13.29
CA ALA A 187 -10.17 14.40 -13.67
C ALA A 187 -9.29 15.12 -12.63
N VAL A 188 -9.59 14.95 -11.34
CA VAL A 188 -8.73 15.44 -10.26
C VAL A 188 -7.35 14.77 -10.32
N GLY A 189 -7.31 13.44 -10.53
CA GLY A 189 -6.08 12.68 -10.70
C GLY A 189 -5.18 13.22 -11.82
N ILE A 190 -5.74 13.59 -12.98
CA ILE A 190 -4.99 14.23 -14.07
C ILE A 190 -4.30 15.51 -13.57
N VAL A 191 -5.05 16.40 -12.92
CA VAL A 191 -4.49 17.67 -12.40
C VAL A 191 -3.36 17.39 -11.42
N LEU A 192 -3.54 16.44 -10.52
CA LEU A 192 -2.52 16.05 -9.54
C LEU A 192 -1.25 15.45 -10.18
N PHE A 193 -1.39 14.61 -11.22
CA PHE A 193 -0.24 14.12 -11.99
C PHE A 193 0.50 15.24 -12.72
N LEU A 194 -0.22 16.20 -13.30
CA LEU A 194 0.39 17.36 -13.96
C LEU A 194 1.10 18.28 -12.96
N LEU A 195 0.55 18.48 -11.76
CA LEU A 195 1.21 19.20 -10.68
C LEU A 195 2.45 18.48 -10.19
N CYS A 196 2.41 17.14 -10.07
CA CYS A 196 3.58 16.32 -9.76
C CYS A 196 4.67 16.49 -10.84
N PHE A 197 4.29 16.41 -12.11
CA PHE A 197 5.21 16.65 -13.22
C PHE A 197 5.84 18.04 -13.16
N ALA A 198 5.03 19.10 -13.02
CA ALA A 198 5.50 20.48 -13.01
C ALA A 198 6.35 20.82 -11.77
N GLY A 199 6.05 20.21 -10.63
CA GLY A 199 6.70 20.49 -9.34
C GLY A 199 7.94 19.64 -9.03
N THR A 200 8.24 18.61 -9.83
CA THR A 200 9.40 17.72 -9.63
C THR A 200 10.47 17.91 -10.71
N LYS A 201 11.74 17.62 -10.36
CA LYS A 201 12.86 17.61 -11.31
C LYS A 201 13.76 16.40 -11.09
N GLU A 202 14.03 15.66 -12.17
CA GLU A 202 15.03 14.60 -12.16
C GLU A 202 16.43 15.21 -12.08
N ARG A 203 17.27 14.67 -11.18
CA ARG A 203 18.65 15.15 -10.95
C ARG A 203 19.68 14.06 -11.16
N VAL A 204 19.31 12.80 -10.93
CA VAL A 204 20.22 11.65 -11.06
C VAL A 204 20.00 10.97 -12.40
N SER A 205 21.07 10.86 -13.20
CA SER A 205 21.03 10.24 -14.53
C SER A 205 21.93 8.99 -14.58
N PRO A 206 21.62 8.00 -15.43
CA PRO A 206 22.52 6.88 -15.67
C PRO A 206 23.77 7.32 -16.47
N PRO A 207 24.82 6.48 -16.51
CA PRO A 207 25.98 6.66 -17.39
C PRO A 207 25.59 6.86 -18.87
N LYS A 208 26.32 7.74 -19.56
CA LYS A 208 26.01 8.15 -20.94
C LYS A 208 26.11 7.02 -21.97
N ASP A 209 27.01 6.06 -21.76
CA ASP A 209 27.26 4.96 -22.71
C ASP A 209 26.58 3.64 -22.30
N GLN A 210 25.66 3.68 -21.33
CA GLN A 210 25.00 2.47 -20.82
C GLN A 210 23.99 1.93 -21.83
N GLN A 211 24.31 0.79 -22.45
CA GLN A 211 23.33 0.03 -23.22
C GLN A 211 22.56 -0.95 -22.32
N ILE A 212 21.24 -0.76 -22.23
CA ILE A 212 20.38 -1.59 -21.38
C ILE A 212 19.71 -2.67 -22.23
N ASN A 213 20.08 -3.92 -22.00
CA ASN A 213 19.31 -5.08 -22.43
C ASN A 213 18.61 -5.71 -21.23
N PHE A 214 17.37 -6.16 -21.40
CA PHE A 214 16.55 -6.67 -20.29
C PHE A 214 17.25 -7.80 -19.53
N HIS A 215 17.81 -8.77 -20.26
CA HIS A 215 18.55 -9.89 -19.66
C HIS A 215 19.77 -9.42 -18.86
N THR A 216 20.55 -8.49 -19.41
CA THR A 216 21.74 -7.93 -18.74
C THR A 216 21.36 -7.13 -17.49
N ALA A 217 20.25 -6.37 -17.55
CA ALA A 217 19.70 -5.64 -16.41
C ALA A 217 19.17 -6.56 -15.31
N MET A 218 18.49 -7.66 -15.66
CA MET A 218 18.08 -8.67 -14.68
C MET A 218 19.28 -9.37 -14.05
N ARG A 219 20.33 -9.65 -14.83
CA ARG A 219 21.57 -10.24 -14.32
C ARG A 219 22.28 -9.31 -13.32
N SER A 220 22.32 -7.99 -13.56
CA SER A 220 22.92 -7.05 -12.60
C SER A 220 22.13 -6.92 -11.32
N LEU A 221 20.80 -6.97 -11.39
CA LEU A 221 19.96 -7.06 -10.20
C LEU A 221 20.33 -8.28 -9.36
N TRP A 222 20.43 -9.45 -9.98
CA TRP A 222 20.77 -10.68 -9.25
C TRP A 222 22.19 -10.63 -8.65
N GLN A 223 23.13 -9.93 -9.28
CA GLN A 223 24.46 -9.69 -8.72
C GLN A 223 24.42 -8.76 -7.49
N ASN A 224 23.41 -7.90 -7.36
CA ASN A 224 23.22 -7.02 -6.22
C ASN A 224 22.67 -7.80 -5.01
N ASP A 225 23.56 -8.12 -4.06
CA ASP A 225 23.20 -8.79 -2.81
C ASP A 225 22.26 -7.95 -1.93
N GLN A 226 22.38 -6.63 -1.94
CA GLN A 226 21.59 -5.75 -1.08
C GLN A 226 20.15 -5.60 -1.59
N TRP A 227 19.96 -5.62 -2.91
CA TRP A 227 18.63 -5.70 -3.54
C TRP A 227 17.92 -7.02 -3.20
N ARG A 228 18.61 -8.16 -3.25
CA ARG A 228 18.01 -9.47 -2.91
C ARG A 228 17.53 -9.51 -1.46
N ILE A 229 18.34 -9.02 -0.53
CA ILE A 229 17.96 -8.92 0.90
C ILE A 229 16.72 -8.04 1.06
N LEU A 230 16.66 -6.91 0.34
CA LEU A 230 15.51 -6.01 0.39
C LEU A 230 14.22 -6.66 -0.14
N CYS A 231 14.32 -7.48 -1.20
CA CYS A 231 13.19 -8.24 -1.74
C CYS A 231 12.65 -9.26 -0.73
N VAL A 232 13.53 -10.03 -0.09
CA VAL A 232 13.15 -11.00 0.95
C VAL A 232 12.49 -10.28 2.13
N ALA A 233 13.09 -9.18 2.61
CA ALA A 233 12.53 -8.37 3.68
C ALA A 233 11.14 -7.80 3.33
N ALA A 234 10.94 -7.38 2.08
CA ALA A 234 9.65 -6.88 1.61
C ALA A 234 8.57 -7.97 1.64
N ILE A 235 8.84 -9.16 1.10
CA ILE A 235 7.87 -10.28 1.13
C ILE A 235 7.46 -10.57 2.58
N LEU A 236 8.45 -10.77 3.47
CA LEU A 236 8.20 -11.14 4.85
C LEU A 236 7.40 -10.09 5.62
N LEU A 237 7.75 -8.81 5.47
CA LEU A 237 7.06 -7.70 6.11
C LEU A 237 5.61 -7.61 5.63
N LEU A 238 5.40 -7.64 4.31
CA LEU A 238 4.07 -7.46 3.71
C LEU A 238 3.16 -8.66 4.03
N THR A 239 3.70 -9.88 4.06
CA THR A 239 2.95 -11.06 4.51
C THR A 239 2.43 -10.87 5.94
N GLY A 240 3.29 -10.50 6.89
CA GLY A 240 2.89 -10.30 8.29
C GLY A 240 1.88 -9.15 8.46
N MET A 241 2.10 -8.04 7.75
CA MET A 241 1.19 -6.89 7.73
C MET A 241 -0.20 -7.27 7.21
N VAL A 242 -0.27 -8.03 6.12
CA VAL A 242 -1.56 -8.42 5.52
C VAL A 242 -2.27 -9.49 6.35
N ILE A 243 -1.55 -10.43 6.97
CA ILE A 243 -2.15 -11.37 7.93
C ILE A 243 -2.86 -10.58 9.03
N ARG A 244 -2.16 -9.64 9.67
CA ARG A 244 -2.77 -8.82 10.72
C ARG A 244 -3.96 -8.00 10.23
N GLY A 245 -3.81 -7.32 9.10
CA GLY A 245 -4.86 -6.48 8.52
C GLY A 245 -6.12 -7.28 8.18
N THR A 246 -5.95 -8.49 7.65
CA THR A 246 -7.06 -9.41 7.36
C THR A 246 -7.75 -9.86 8.65
N LEU A 247 -6.97 -10.23 9.67
CA LEU A 247 -7.50 -10.73 10.95
C LEU A 247 -8.07 -9.63 11.85
N ALA A 248 -7.82 -8.35 11.59
CA ALA A 248 -8.29 -7.22 12.41
C ALA A 248 -9.81 -7.21 12.59
N ILE A 249 -10.55 -7.47 11.52
CA ILE A 249 -12.02 -7.52 11.56
C ILE A 249 -12.48 -8.69 12.43
N TYR A 250 -11.87 -9.87 12.26
CA TYR A 250 -12.20 -11.08 13.01
C TYR A 250 -11.83 -10.96 14.50
N TYR A 251 -10.75 -10.26 14.81
CA TYR A 251 -10.34 -9.94 16.17
C TYR A 251 -11.38 -9.06 16.87
N VAL A 252 -11.81 -7.96 16.24
CA VAL A 252 -12.84 -7.09 16.83
C VAL A 252 -14.19 -7.80 16.91
N LYS A 253 -14.57 -8.56 15.88
CA LYS A 253 -15.88 -9.24 15.81
C LYS A 253 -16.00 -10.41 16.77
N ASN A 254 -14.96 -11.24 16.93
CA ASN A 254 -15.07 -12.55 17.58
C ASN A 254 -14.21 -12.70 18.85
N TYR A 255 -13.20 -11.85 19.08
CA TYR A 255 -12.38 -11.90 20.28
C TYR A 255 -12.76 -10.82 21.29
N LEU A 256 -12.91 -9.57 20.86
CA LEU A 256 -13.26 -8.48 21.77
C LEU A 256 -14.70 -8.60 22.26
N ASP A 257 -14.88 -8.40 23.57
CA ASP A 257 -16.20 -8.36 24.18
C ASP A 257 -16.80 -6.96 23.99
N VAL A 258 -17.58 -6.81 22.92
CA VAL A 258 -18.27 -5.55 22.61
C VAL A 258 -19.33 -5.20 23.66
N SER A 259 -19.91 -6.19 24.35
CA SER A 259 -20.90 -5.93 25.40
C SER A 259 -20.28 -5.16 26.57
N SER A 260 -19.01 -5.43 26.89
CA SER A 260 -18.26 -4.70 27.93
C SER A 260 -18.25 -3.19 27.69
N VAL A 261 -18.25 -2.74 26.43
CA VAL A 261 -18.25 -1.33 26.05
C VAL A 261 -19.51 -0.62 26.52
N MET A 262 -20.65 -1.33 26.59
CA MET A 262 -21.91 -0.77 27.05
C MET A 262 -21.83 -0.23 28.47
N HIS A 263 -20.94 -0.77 29.31
CA HIS A 263 -20.75 -0.31 30.68
C HIS A 263 -20.02 1.05 30.80
N TYR A 264 -19.36 1.52 29.74
CA TYR A 264 -18.58 2.77 29.76
C TYR A 264 -18.80 3.68 28.53
N LEU A 265 -19.90 3.49 27.80
CA LEU A 265 -20.32 4.36 26.69
C LEU A 265 -20.37 5.84 27.07
N ASP A 266 -20.66 6.15 28.33
CA ASP A 266 -20.83 7.52 28.81
C ASP A 266 -19.55 8.28 29.16
N TYR A 267 -18.41 7.58 29.31
CA TYR A 267 -17.18 8.19 29.87
C TYR A 267 -15.88 7.77 29.17
N GLY A 268 -15.94 7.00 28.08
CA GLY A 268 -14.77 6.51 27.32
C GLY A 268 -14.45 7.27 26.03
N PHE A 269 -13.30 6.97 25.43
CA PHE A 269 -12.89 7.49 24.10
C PHE A 269 -13.90 7.11 23.02
N ILE A 270 -14.54 5.95 23.17
CA ILE A 270 -15.55 5.43 22.25
C ILE A 270 -16.79 6.35 22.17
N LYS A 271 -17.10 7.12 23.23
CA LYS A 271 -18.21 8.09 23.23
C LYS A 271 -18.11 9.11 22.08
N LEU A 272 -16.89 9.49 21.71
CA LEU A 272 -16.63 10.43 20.62
C LEU A 272 -17.13 9.93 19.26
N PHE A 273 -17.23 8.62 19.08
CA PHE A 273 -17.70 7.99 17.83
C PHE A 273 -19.16 7.54 17.91
N VAL A 274 -19.61 7.20 19.10
CA VAL A 274 -20.95 6.64 19.37
C VAL A 274 -22.00 7.74 19.49
N GLY A 275 -21.68 8.86 20.14
CA GLY A 275 -22.66 9.88 20.52
C GLY A 275 -23.83 9.29 21.34
N ASP A 276 -25.03 9.88 21.20
CA ASP A 276 -26.25 9.39 21.86
C ASP A 276 -27.02 8.37 21.00
N SER A 277 -26.40 7.85 19.92
CA SER A 277 -27.05 7.06 18.86
C SER A 277 -27.61 5.70 19.30
N TYR A 278 -27.36 5.31 20.55
CA TYR A 278 -27.71 4.01 21.13
C TYR A 278 -28.65 4.15 22.34
N VAL A 279 -29.00 5.38 22.73
CA VAL A 279 -29.95 5.65 23.82
C VAL A 279 -31.33 5.14 23.42
N GLY A 280 -31.91 4.26 24.25
CA GLY A 280 -33.26 3.71 24.06
C GLY A 280 -33.35 2.46 23.17
N LEU A 281 -32.22 1.93 22.68
CA LEU A 281 -32.17 0.62 22.02
C LEU A 281 -32.16 -0.52 23.04
N SER A 282 -32.66 -1.69 22.66
CA SER A 282 -32.39 -2.91 23.42
C SER A 282 -30.91 -3.29 23.35
N GLU A 283 -30.43 -4.08 24.31
CA GLU A 283 -29.03 -4.53 24.35
C GLU A 283 -28.60 -5.25 23.06
N ALA A 284 -29.48 -6.09 22.52
CA ALA A 284 -29.24 -6.82 21.27
C ALA A 284 -29.11 -5.87 20.06
N GLU A 285 -30.01 -4.89 19.92
CA GLU A 285 -29.98 -3.92 18.83
C GLU A 285 -28.77 -2.97 18.93
N ALA A 286 -28.40 -2.60 20.16
CA ALA A 286 -27.22 -1.80 20.41
C ALA A 286 -25.96 -2.56 20.00
N LEU A 287 -25.84 -3.84 20.41
CA LEU A 287 -24.70 -4.69 20.11
C LEU A 287 -24.55 -4.90 18.59
N GLU A 288 -25.64 -5.18 17.89
CA GLU A 288 -25.66 -5.35 16.42
C GLU A 288 -25.12 -4.11 15.69
N LYS A 289 -25.47 -2.91 16.15
CA LYS A 289 -24.97 -1.65 15.59
C LYS A 289 -23.57 -1.27 16.06
N MET A 290 -23.16 -1.71 17.25
CA MET A 290 -21.85 -1.37 17.82
C MET A 290 -20.71 -2.16 17.17
N VAL A 291 -20.91 -3.44 16.83
CA VAL A 291 -19.84 -4.28 16.26
C VAL A 291 -19.24 -3.67 14.98
N PRO A 292 -20.03 -3.31 13.93
CA PRO A 292 -19.49 -2.68 12.72
C PRO A 292 -18.84 -1.31 12.97
N MET A 293 -19.40 -0.54 13.91
CA MET A 293 -18.85 0.75 14.32
C MET A 293 -17.47 0.58 14.97
N LEU A 294 -17.32 -0.35 15.91
CA LEU A 294 -16.02 -0.62 16.53
C LEU A 294 -14.99 -1.14 15.54
N ILE A 295 -15.37 -1.98 14.58
CA ILE A 295 -14.48 -2.37 13.47
C ILE A 295 -14.01 -1.13 12.73
N THR A 296 -14.93 -0.22 12.39
CA THR A 296 -14.62 1.03 11.68
C THR A 296 -13.69 1.93 12.49
N VAL A 297 -13.95 2.11 13.80
CA VAL A 297 -13.09 2.88 14.71
C VAL A 297 -11.71 2.25 14.80
N PHE A 298 -11.63 0.94 15.01
CA PHE A 298 -10.38 0.20 15.12
C PHE A 298 -9.49 0.38 13.89
N LEU A 299 -10.06 0.22 12.69
CA LEU A 299 -9.35 0.39 11.42
C LEU A 299 -8.96 1.86 11.16
N THR A 300 -9.87 2.81 11.41
CA THR A 300 -9.64 4.24 11.20
C THR A 300 -8.55 4.78 12.10
N ILE A 301 -8.56 4.40 13.38
CA ILE A 301 -7.52 4.79 14.34
C ILE A 301 -6.15 4.19 13.93
N GLY A 302 -6.14 2.95 13.45
CA GLY A 302 -4.94 2.37 12.83
C GLY A 302 -4.41 3.21 11.65
N MET A 303 -5.31 3.69 10.79
CA MET A 303 -4.96 4.56 9.66
C MET A 303 -4.39 5.91 10.10
N VAL A 304 -4.94 6.52 11.16
CA VAL A 304 -4.36 7.74 11.76
C VAL A 304 -2.93 7.46 12.25
N GLY A 305 -2.72 6.35 12.95
CA GLY A 305 -1.38 5.90 13.35
C GLY A 305 -0.43 5.79 12.17
N ASN A 306 -0.87 5.16 11.08
CA ASN A 306 -0.10 5.02 9.84
C ASN A 306 0.36 6.38 9.27
N ILE A 307 -0.56 7.35 9.16
CA ILE A 307 -0.25 8.69 8.60
C ILE A 307 0.80 9.40 9.46
N ILE A 308 0.60 9.44 10.78
CA ILE A 308 1.53 10.12 11.70
C ILE A 308 2.89 9.41 11.70
N GLY A 309 2.91 8.08 11.73
CA GLY A 309 4.12 7.26 11.69
C GLY A 309 4.97 7.56 10.45
N SER A 310 4.35 7.56 9.27
CA SER A 310 5.02 7.90 8.01
C SER A 310 5.63 9.30 8.02
N PHE A 311 4.91 10.29 8.56
CA PHE A 311 5.38 11.67 8.66
C PHE A 311 6.59 11.82 9.60
N ILE A 312 6.61 11.07 10.71
CA ILE A 312 7.69 11.10 11.71
C ILE A 312 8.95 10.37 11.23
N ALA A 313 8.85 9.44 10.27
CA ALA A 313 9.99 8.65 9.80
C ALA A 313 11.22 9.50 9.43
N GLN A 314 11.04 10.63 8.73
CA GLN A 314 12.13 11.55 8.37
C GLN A 314 12.81 12.21 9.58
N HIS A 315 12.10 12.41 10.69
CA HIS A 315 12.64 13.02 11.91
C HIS A 315 13.54 12.03 12.65
N VAL A 316 13.15 10.76 12.65
CA VAL A 316 13.95 9.67 13.22
C VAL A 316 15.24 9.48 12.41
N THR A 317 15.16 9.43 11.08
CA THR A 317 16.34 9.21 10.23
C THR A 317 17.32 10.39 10.16
N LYS A 318 16.95 11.56 10.68
CA LYS A 318 17.89 12.66 10.89
C LYS A 318 18.86 12.40 12.04
N ARG A 319 18.43 11.62 13.04
CA ARG A 319 19.18 11.35 14.28
C ARG A 319 19.74 9.93 14.36
N ILE A 320 19.05 8.96 13.75
CA ILE A 320 19.41 7.55 13.77
C ILE A 320 19.59 7.07 12.33
N ASP A 321 20.62 6.27 12.09
CA ASP A 321 20.83 5.59 10.81
C ASP A 321 19.58 4.83 10.37
N LYS A 322 19.21 4.94 9.09
CA LYS A 322 17.96 4.37 8.54
C LYS A 322 17.87 2.85 8.66
N VAL A 323 18.98 2.11 8.64
CA VAL A 323 18.98 0.64 8.78
C VAL A 323 18.73 0.29 10.24
N LYS A 324 19.45 0.94 11.17
CA LYS A 324 19.24 0.76 12.61
C LYS A 324 17.84 1.16 13.05
N ALA A 325 17.34 2.30 12.58
CA ALA A 325 16.00 2.77 12.85
C ALA A 325 14.95 1.76 12.35
N TYR A 326 15.09 1.30 11.10
CA TYR A 326 14.20 0.30 10.54
C TYR A 326 14.18 -1.00 11.36
N VAL A 327 15.34 -1.56 11.71
CA VAL A 327 15.43 -2.77 12.54
C VAL A 327 14.83 -2.55 13.93
N GLY A 328 15.11 -1.41 14.57
CA GLY A 328 14.54 -1.06 15.86
C GLY A 328 13.02 -0.96 15.82
N LEU A 329 12.46 -0.37 14.76
CA LEU A 329 11.00 -0.29 14.55
C LEU A 329 10.36 -1.67 14.39
N GLN A 330 11.03 -2.61 13.72
CA GLN A 330 10.53 -3.99 13.63
C GLN A 330 10.50 -4.69 14.99
N PHE A 331 11.53 -4.49 15.84
CA PHE A 331 11.51 -5.01 17.21
C PHE A 331 10.41 -4.37 18.05
N ILE A 332 10.23 -3.05 17.95
CA ILE A 332 9.15 -2.34 18.65
C ILE A 332 7.79 -2.89 18.22
N ALA A 333 7.54 -3.03 16.92
CA ALA A 333 6.30 -3.60 16.38
C ALA A 333 6.07 -5.04 16.88
N ALA A 334 7.11 -5.88 16.92
CA ALA A 334 7.02 -7.24 17.45
C ALA A 334 6.67 -7.25 18.96
N ILE A 335 7.27 -6.37 19.76
CA ILE A 335 6.96 -6.24 21.18
C ILE A 335 5.51 -5.80 21.38
N ILE A 336 5.04 -4.80 20.63
CA ILE A 336 3.65 -4.32 20.73
C ILE A 336 2.68 -5.46 20.39
N CYS A 337 2.94 -6.22 19.33
CA CYS A 337 2.15 -7.40 18.99
C CYS A 337 2.17 -8.46 20.10
N GLY A 338 3.33 -8.75 20.68
CA GLY A 338 3.47 -9.69 21.80
C GLY A 338 2.74 -9.23 23.06
N VAL A 339 2.79 -7.94 23.39
CA VAL A 339 2.03 -7.35 24.50
C VAL A 339 0.52 -7.38 24.22
N SER A 340 0.13 -7.14 22.96
CA SER A 340 -1.29 -7.17 22.53
C SER A 340 -1.93 -8.54 22.72
N PHE A 341 -1.15 -9.63 22.79
CA PHE A 341 -1.66 -10.97 23.08
C PHE A 341 -2.24 -11.09 24.50
N PHE A 342 -1.77 -10.27 25.44
CA PHE A 342 -2.21 -10.30 26.84
C PHE A 342 -3.35 -9.30 27.14
N VAL A 343 -3.85 -8.58 26.14
CA VAL A 343 -4.99 -7.66 26.30
C VAL A 343 -6.26 -8.49 26.39
N ALA A 344 -6.98 -8.38 27.50
CA ALA A 344 -8.19 -9.16 27.75
C ALA A 344 -9.35 -8.72 26.84
N PRO A 345 -10.33 -9.60 26.54
CA PRO A 345 -11.48 -9.29 25.67
C PRO A 345 -12.26 -8.03 26.06
N GLU A 346 -12.37 -7.75 27.35
CA GLU A 346 -13.13 -6.62 27.91
C GLU A 346 -12.38 -5.28 27.78
N GLN A 347 -11.06 -5.33 27.51
CA GLN A 347 -10.18 -4.16 27.43
C GLN A 347 -10.18 -3.55 26.02
N VAL A 348 -11.36 -3.25 25.47
CA VAL A 348 -11.54 -2.80 24.08
C VAL A 348 -10.77 -1.51 23.78
N GLU A 349 -10.79 -0.52 24.67
CA GLU A 349 -10.04 0.73 24.46
C GLU A 349 -8.53 0.50 24.44
N THR A 350 -8.02 -0.40 25.29
CA THR A 350 -6.61 -0.81 25.28
C THR A 350 -6.26 -1.50 23.97
N ALA A 351 -7.14 -2.36 23.44
CA ALA A 351 -6.92 -3.02 22.15
C ALA A 351 -6.86 -2.00 20.98
N ILE A 352 -7.75 -1.00 20.97
CA ILE A 352 -7.74 0.10 19.98
C ILE A 352 -6.44 0.90 20.08
N PHE A 353 -6.01 1.24 21.31
CA PHE A 353 -4.76 1.95 21.54
C PHE A 353 -3.54 1.15 21.11
N MET A 354 -3.49 -0.15 21.40
CA MET A 354 -2.42 -1.03 20.93
C MET A 354 -2.39 -1.12 19.40
N ASN A 355 -3.56 -1.12 18.74
CA ASN A 355 -3.64 -1.07 17.29
C ASN A 355 -3.07 0.24 16.73
N PHE A 356 -3.41 1.38 17.33
CA PHE A 356 -2.85 2.68 16.97
C PHE A 356 -1.31 2.66 17.04
N ILE A 357 -0.75 2.22 18.17
CA ILE A 357 0.69 2.19 18.41
C ILE A 357 1.38 1.24 17.41
N TYR A 358 0.81 0.06 17.18
CA TYR A 358 1.35 -0.89 16.20
C TYR A 358 1.42 -0.26 14.79
N CYS A 359 0.30 0.28 14.30
CA CYS A 359 0.22 0.91 12.99
C CYS A 359 1.19 2.10 12.87
N PHE A 360 1.28 2.91 13.93
CA PHE A 360 2.22 4.03 14.02
C PHE A 360 3.68 3.61 13.82
N PHE A 361 4.18 2.63 14.57
CA PHE A 361 5.58 2.20 14.46
C PHE A 361 5.85 1.39 13.20
N LEU A 362 4.92 0.52 12.78
CA LEU A 362 5.07 -0.25 11.56
C LEU A 362 5.17 0.67 10.34
N GLN A 363 4.26 1.65 10.23
CA GLN A 363 4.23 2.53 9.07
C GLN A 363 5.40 3.53 9.04
N MET A 364 5.95 3.88 10.21
CA MET A 364 7.18 4.66 10.28
C MET A 364 8.35 3.98 9.56
N ALA A 365 8.37 2.64 9.48
CA ALA A 365 9.40 1.87 8.80
C ALA A 365 9.25 1.90 7.25
N THR A 366 8.04 2.13 6.73
CA THR A 366 7.74 2.02 5.29
C THR A 366 8.49 3.05 4.43
N PRO A 367 8.51 4.37 4.75
CA PRO A 367 9.33 5.34 4.00
C PRO A 367 10.80 4.95 3.95
N MET A 368 11.31 4.33 5.02
CA MET A 368 12.70 3.86 5.08
C MET A 368 12.93 2.64 4.19
N LEU A 369 11.94 1.74 4.02
CA LEU A 369 12.04 0.62 3.08
C LEU A 369 12.16 1.13 1.63
N TRP A 370 11.33 2.10 1.26
CA TRP A 370 11.33 2.68 -0.08
C TRP A 370 12.56 3.54 -0.35
N ALA A 371 13.09 4.23 0.65
CA ALA A 371 14.36 4.96 0.53
C ALA A 371 15.55 4.00 0.31
N LYS A 372 15.54 2.83 0.96
CA LYS A 372 16.57 1.79 0.78
C LYS A 372 16.64 1.27 -0.67
N MET A 373 15.53 1.28 -1.41
CA MET A 373 15.55 0.88 -2.83
C MET A 373 16.53 1.75 -3.64
N ALA A 374 16.53 3.07 -3.42
CA ALA A 374 17.47 3.98 -4.06
C ALA A 374 18.94 3.73 -3.64
N ASP A 375 19.18 3.35 -2.38
CA ASP A 375 20.54 2.96 -1.96
C ASP A 375 21.02 1.69 -2.67
N THR A 376 20.13 0.71 -2.85
CA THR A 376 20.47 -0.50 -3.60
C THR A 376 20.73 -0.21 -5.07
N ILE A 377 20.09 0.82 -5.66
CA ILE A 377 20.37 1.27 -7.02
C ILE A 377 21.80 1.80 -7.12
N ASP A 378 22.22 2.68 -6.21
CA ASP A 378 23.58 3.23 -6.24
C ASP A 378 24.64 2.16 -5.98
N TYR A 379 24.39 1.25 -5.03
CA TYR A 379 25.28 0.12 -4.77
C TYR A 379 25.36 -0.84 -5.96
N GLY A 380 24.23 -1.11 -6.63
CA GLY A 380 24.19 -1.92 -7.84
C GLY A 380 24.94 -1.27 -9.00
N HIS A 381 24.82 0.05 -9.13
CA HIS A 381 25.56 0.83 -10.12
C HIS A 381 27.08 0.71 -9.90
N LEU A 382 27.54 0.89 -8.66
CA LEU A 382 28.95 0.70 -8.31
C LEU A 382 29.44 -0.73 -8.60
N LYS A 383 28.62 -1.75 -8.35
CA LYS A 383 29.02 -3.16 -8.49
C LYS A 383 29.03 -3.66 -9.94
N THR A 384 28.15 -3.10 -10.78
CA THR A 384 27.86 -3.66 -12.11
C THR A 384 28.09 -2.68 -13.25
N GLY A 385 28.41 -1.41 -12.95
CA GLY A 385 28.51 -0.33 -13.92
C GLY A 385 27.17 0.10 -14.54
N MET A 386 26.05 -0.53 -14.14
CA MET A 386 24.73 -0.25 -14.70
C MET A 386 23.78 0.31 -13.65
N ARG A 387 23.13 1.44 -13.97
CA ARG A 387 22.05 2.02 -13.19
C ARG A 387 20.70 1.62 -13.79
N VAL A 388 19.95 0.79 -13.08
CA VAL A 388 18.64 0.23 -13.49
C VAL A 388 17.54 0.58 -12.48
N THR A 389 17.22 1.86 -12.37
CA THR A 389 16.35 2.40 -11.31
C THR A 389 14.91 1.88 -11.43
N GLY A 390 14.29 2.02 -12.60
CA GLY A 390 12.93 1.54 -12.88
C GLY A 390 12.80 0.04 -12.68
N LEU A 391 13.80 -0.74 -13.10
CA LEU A 391 13.81 -2.19 -12.87
C LEU A 391 13.95 -2.57 -11.39
N VAL A 392 14.77 -1.87 -10.60
CA VAL A 392 14.83 -2.08 -9.13
C VAL A 392 13.46 -1.81 -8.51
N TYR A 393 12.85 -0.66 -8.78
CA TYR A 393 11.56 -0.31 -8.16
C TYR A 393 10.46 -1.28 -8.54
N SER A 394 10.32 -1.61 -9.83
CA SER A 394 9.28 -2.55 -10.30
C SER A 394 9.44 -3.96 -9.74
N THR A 395 10.66 -4.50 -9.71
CA THR A 395 10.89 -5.85 -9.19
C THR A 395 10.69 -5.92 -7.68
N VAL A 396 11.08 -4.90 -6.91
CA VAL A 396 10.78 -4.85 -5.47
C VAL A 396 9.26 -4.71 -5.25
N VAL A 397 8.56 -3.91 -6.05
CA VAL A 397 7.09 -3.80 -6.00
C VAL A 397 6.41 -5.12 -6.33
N PHE A 398 6.93 -5.89 -7.30
CA PHE A 398 6.46 -7.24 -7.56
C PHE A 398 6.56 -8.13 -6.31
N PHE A 399 7.71 -8.12 -5.61
CA PHE A 399 7.88 -8.89 -4.38
C PHE A 399 6.99 -8.38 -3.21
N ILE A 400 6.72 -7.08 -3.15
CA ILE A 400 5.71 -6.50 -2.24
C ILE A 400 4.33 -7.08 -2.54
N LYS A 401 3.89 -7.09 -3.81
CA LYS A 401 2.60 -7.67 -4.22
C LYS A 401 2.53 -9.17 -3.91
N LEU A 402 3.63 -9.90 -4.10
CA LEU A 402 3.72 -11.32 -3.75
C LEU A 402 3.54 -11.53 -2.24
N GLY A 403 4.19 -10.72 -1.39
CA GLY A 403 3.98 -10.76 0.07
C GLY A 403 2.53 -10.49 0.46
N VAL A 404 1.88 -9.51 -0.17
CA VAL A 404 0.46 -9.22 0.05
C VAL A 404 -0.42 -10.42 -0.30
N ALA A 405 -0.21 -11.04 -1.46
CA ALA A 405 -0.98 -12.21 -1.89
C ALA A 405 -0.78 -13.41 -0.94
N LEU A 406 0.46 -13.69 -0.54
CA LEU A 406 0.78 -14.74 0.43
C LEU A 406 0.15 -14.46 1.79
N GLY A 407 0.19 -13.23 2.28
CA GLY A 407 -0.41 -12.86 3.56
C GLY A 407 -1.91 -13.09 3.60
N GLY A 408 -2.63 -12.70 2.55
CA GLY A 408 -4.08 -12.92 2.44
C GLY A 408 -4.43 -14.41 2.37
N ALA A 409 -3.69 -15.19 1.59
CA ALA A 409 -3.89 -16.64 1.49
C ALA A 409 -3.62 -17.36 2.83
N ILE A 410 -2.50 -17.04 3.49
CA ILE A 410 -2.14 -17.62 4.80
C ILE A 410 -3.20 -17.26 5.84
N ALA A 411 -3.68 -16.00 5.87
CA ALA A 411 -4.76 -15.59 6.77
C ALA A 411 -6.03 -16.42 6.58
N ALA A 412 -6.46 -16.61 5.32
CA ALA A 412 -7.65 -17.40 5.01
C ALA A 412 -7.47 -18.89 5.37
N TRP A 413 -6.31 -19.48 5.08
CA TRP A 413 -6.02 -20.87 5.46
C TRP A 413 -5.98 -21.07 6.97
N LEU A 414 -5.44 -20.10 7.72
CA LEU A 414 -5.44 -20.16 9.19
C LEU A 414 -6.87 -20.07 9.73
N LEU A 415 -7.72 -19.18 9.23
CA LEU A 415 -9.13 -19.12 9.61
C LEU A 415 -9.86 -20.45 9.35
N ALA A 416 -9.66 -21.06 8.18
CA ALA A 416 -10.23 -22.36 7.85
C ALA A 416 -9.69 -23.48 8.76
N TYR A 417 -8.38 -23.48 9.05
CA TYR A 417 -7.73 -24.44 9.95
C TYR A 417 -8.30 -24.36 11.38
N TYR A 418 -8.57 -23.15 11.87
CA TYR A 418 -9.19 -22.93 13.18
C TYR A 418 -10.71 -23.18 13.19
N GLY A 419 -11.31 -23.55 12.06
CA GLY A 419 -12.74 -23.86 11.97
C GLY A 419 -13.66 -22.64 12.01
N TYR A 420 -13.19 -21.46 11.58
CA TYR A 420 -14.03 -20.26 11.53
C TYR A 420 -15.26 -20.47 10.64
N ASN A 421 -16.44 -20.20 11.19
CA ASN A 421 -17.71 -20.30 10.48
C ASN A 421 -18.52 -19.01 10.63
N ALA A 422 -18.72 -18.28 9.53
CA ALA A 422 -19.41 -16.99 9.53
C ALA A 422 -20.90 -17.06 9.93
N ASP A 423 -21.53 -18.24 9.80
CA ASP A 423 -22.95 -18.45 10.12
C ASP A 423 -23.21 -18.65 11.62
N LEU A 424 -22.15 -18.89 12.40
CA LEU A 424 -22.26 -19.04 13.85
C LEU A 424 -22.24 -17.67 14.54
N THR A 425 -23.22 -17.43 15.41
CA THR A 425 -23.27 -16.25 16.30
C THR A 425 -22.13 -16.24 17.30
N THR A 426 -21.64 -17.42 17.68
CA THR A 426 -20.54 -17.60 18.64
C THR A 426 -19.59 -18.67 18.10
N GLN A 427 -18.31 -18.34 18.02
CA GLN A 427 -17.27 -19.26 17.55
C GLN A 427 -16.82 -20.19 18.70
N ALA A 428 -16.23 -21.34 18.35
CA ALA A 428 -15.58 -22.20 19.33
C ALA A 428 -14.37 -21.49 19.98
N THR A 429 -14.05 -21.82 21.23
CA THR A 429 -12.95 -21.20 21.98
C THR A 429 -11.62 -21.35 21.23
N GLU A 430 -11.37 -22.53 20.64
CA GLU A 430 -10.17 -22.80 19.85
C GLU A 430 -10.08 -21.90 18.61
N THR A 431 -11.21 -21.55 18.01
CA THR A 431 -11.28 -20.62 16.87
C THR A 431 -10.93 -19.20 17.29
N VAL A 432 -11.49 -18.75 18.41
CA VAL A 432 -11.24 -17.41 18.97
C VAL A 432 -9.77 -17.27 19.39
N ASP A 433 -9.21 -18.27 20.06
CA ASP A 433 -7.79 -18.30 20.44
C ASP A 433 -6.87 -18.33 19.20
N GLY A 434 -7.25 -19.08 18.16
CA GLY A 434 -6.55 -19.10 16.87
C GLY A 434 -6.53 -17.73 16.18
N ILE A 435 -7.66 -17.01 16.22
CA ILE A 435 -7.78 -15.62 15.72
C ILE A 435 -6.87 -14.69 16.53
N LEU A 436 -6.91 -14.75 17.87
CA LEU A 436 -6.04 -13.95 18.73
C LEU A 436 -4.56 -14.20 18.42
N PHE A 437 -4.15 -15.46 18.37
CA PHE A 437 -2.77 -15.87 18.10
C PHE A 437 -2.30 -15.39 16.72
N THR A 438 -3.15 -15.49 15.70
CA THR A 438 -2.84 -15.05 14.34
C THR A 438 -2.80 -13.54 14.19
N PHE A 439 -3.69 -12.84 14.90
CA PHE A 439 -3.71 -11.38 14.89
C PHE A 439 -2.47 -10.78 15.58
N THR A 440 -1.91 -11.46 16.59
CA THR A 440 -0.86 -10.93 17.46
C THR A 440 0.51 -11.57 17.18
N VAL A 441 0.65 -12.88 17.36
CA VAL A 441 1.94 -13.58 17.38
C VAL A 441 2.55 -13.73 15.98
N TRP A 442 1.74 -14.07 14.97
CA TRP A 442 2.22 -14.25 13.59
C TRP A 442 2.88 -12.97 13.01
N PRO A 443 2.27 -11.77 13.11
CA PRO A 443 2.90 -10.52 12.73
C PRO A 443 4.16 -10.20 13.54
N ALA A 444 4.19 -10.55 14.83
CA ALA A 444 5.39 -10.38 15.66
C ALA A 444 6.56 -11.23 15.12
N ILE A 445 6.30 -12.51 14.81
CA ILE A 445 7.27 -13.42 14.22
C ILE A 445 7.78 -12.85 12.89
N SER A 446 6.88 -12.41 12.01
CA SER A 446 7.27 -11.77 10.74
C SER A 446 8.20 -10.57 10.96
N CYS A 447 7.86 -9.65 11.87
CA CYS A 447 8.69 -8.49 12.19
C CYS A 447 10.09 -8.90 12.71
N LEU A 448 10.16 -9.92 13.57
CA LEU A 448 11.43 -10.45 14.09
C LEU A 448 12.28 -11.10 12.99
N ILE A 449 11.67 -11.86 12.08
CA ILE A 449 12.38 -12.44 10.94
C ILE A 449 12.90 -11.34 10.01
N VAL A 450 12.09 -10.30 9.74
CA VAL A 450 12.55 -9.13 8.97
C VAL A 450 13.75 -8.46 9.67
N ALA A 451 13.67 -8.21 10.97
CA ALA A 451 14.77 -7.64 11.75
C ALA A 451 16.04 -8.51 11.68
N PHE A 452 15.89 -9.83 11.70
CA PHE A 452 16.98 -10.79 11.56
C PHE A 452 17.60 -10.75 10.14
N VAL A 453 16.77 -10.79 9.09
CA VAL A 453 17.21 -10.71 7.69
C VAL A 453 17.97 -9.42 7.39
N MET A 454 17.55 -8.32 8.01
CA MET A 454 18.21 -7.02 7.84
C MET A 454 19.62 -6.96 8.43
N ARG A 455 20.09 -7.96 9.20
CA ARG A 455 21.50 -8.05 9.64
C ARG A 455 22.49 -8.20 8.48
N TRP A 456 22.04 -8.79 7.37
CA TRP A 456 22.86 -8.91 6.15
C TRP A 456 22.85 -7.65 5.28
N TYR A 457 21.97 -6.69 5.59
CA TYR A 457 21.89 -5.42 4.88
C TYR A 457 22.96 -4.45 5.37
N LYS A 458 23.91 -4.09 4.50
CA LYS A 458 25.13 -3.34 4.85
C LYS A 458 25.10 -1.86 4.47
N LEU A 459 24.08 -1.40 3.74
CA LEU A 459 23.97 -0.01 3.25
C LEU A 459 23.46 0.95 4.34
N ASN A 460 24.24 1.07 5.43
CA ASN A 460 24.09 2.12 6.43
C ASN A 460 24.57 3.47 5.88
N ASP A 461 24.30 4.57 6.59
CA ASP A 461 24.59 5.93 6.16
C ASP A 461 26.07 6.11 5.76
N LYS A 462 27.00 5.57 6.57
CA LYS A 462 28.43 5.59 6.26
C LYS A 462 28.73 4.85 4.96
N LYS A 463 28.18 3.64 4.79
CA LYS A 463 28.44 2.83 3.60
C LYS A 463 27.83 3.46 2.35
N VAL A 464 26.65 4.08 2.48
CA VAL A 464 26.01 4.80 1.38
C VAL A 464 26.85 6.03 0.99
N GLU A 465 27.42 6.74 1.96
CA GLU A 465 28.34 7.86 1.69
C GLU A 465 29.61 7.39 0.98
N GLU A 466 30.23 6.28 1.41
CA GLU A 466 31.36 5.65 0.71
C GLU A 466 31.01 5.31 -0.75
N VAL A 467 29.83 4.73 -0.99
CA VAL A 467 29.36 4.40 -2.35
C VAL A 467 29.21 5.67 -3.19
N HIS A 468 28.66 6.76 -2.64
CA HIS A 468 28.54 8.03 -3.36
C HIS A 468 29.90 8.63 -3.72
N GLN A 469 30.86 8.61 -2.79
CA GLN A 469 32.21 9.10 -3.04
C GLN A 469 32.91 8.32 -4.16
N GLN A 470 32.77 6.99 -4.18
CA GLN A 470 33.35 6.14 -5.24
C GLN A 470 32.71 6.38 -6.61
N LEU A 471 31.38 6.60 -6.65
CA LEU A 471 30.68 6.93 -7.88
C LEU A 471 31.09 8.31 -8.43
N GLN A 472 31.34 9.29 -7.55
CA GLN A 472 31.81 10.62 -7.94
C GLN A 472 33.27 10.62 -8.41
N ALA A 473 34.11 9.76 -7.82
CA ALA A 473 35.52 9.63 -8.18
C ALA A 473 35.76 8.93 -9.53
N GLY A 474 34.72 8.39 -10.19
CA GLY A 474 34.84 7.71 -11.48
C GLY A 474 35.62 6.38 -11.41
N THR A 475 35.87 5.87 -10.21
CA THR A 475 36.35 4.51 -9.98
C THR A 475 35.21 3.53 -10.25
N CYS A 476 35.03 3.16 -11.52
CA CYS A 476 34.19 2.06 -11.97
C CYS A 476 35.02 1.14 -12.85
#